data_AF-A0A9W8JPD1-F1
#
_entry.id   AF-A0A9W8JPD1-F1
#
_cell.length_a   1.000
_cell.length_b   1.000
_cell.length_c   1.000
_cell.angle_alpha   90.00
_cell.angle_beta   90.00
_cell.angle_gamma   90.00
#
_symmetry.space_group_name_H-M   'P 1'
#
loop_
_entity.id
_entity.type
_entity.pdbx_description
1 polymer ?
#
loop_
_entity_poly.entity_id
_entity_poly.type
_entity_poly.pdbx_seq_one_letter_code
_entity_poly.pdbx_strand_id
1 'polypeptide(L)'
;MADRNLILSLNAGSSSLKICLYKATRHIELQQQQPHAAREPVELLLTSSISNISAPPATFSFNPTTAIDAPHAKDEPQKSITDHASAFAHFLDHLQSQASIDRARIVYICHRVVHGGDYTEPIEITDESYHHIENLSDLAPLHNGAALSVIKACIEALPEAKSIAYFDTTFHTSLPLHVSNYAINPDIAKKRGLKKYGFHGLSYAFILRAVSEYLQKVSTPLPFKSFLLAFVFSKTSGASCERHTNLFFIFSLTD
;
A
#
# COMPACT_ATOMS: atom_id res chain seq x y z
N MET A 1 -6.50 -6.21 -27.49
CA MET A 1 -5.79 -6.39 -26.21
C MET A 1 -6.58 -5.66 -25.14
N ALA A 2 -6.92 -6.32 -24.04
CA ALA A 2 -7.63 -5.68 -22.93
C ALA A 2 -6.82 -4.49 -22.39
N ASP A 3 -7.49 -3.41 -22.01
CA ASP A 3 -6.85 -2.21 -21.46
C ASP A 3 -6.21 -2.58 -20.10
N ARG A 4 -4.90 -2.87 -20.11
CA ARG A 4 -4.07 -3.22 -18.96
C ARG A 4 -3.70 -1.96 -18.19
N ASN A 5 -4.62 -1.47 -17.37
CA ASN A 5 -4.49 -0.19 -16.66
C ASN A 5 -4.93 -0.25 -15.21
N LEU A 6 -5.06 -1.44 -14.62
CA LEU A 6 -5.52 -1.57 -13.25
C LEU A 6 -4.35 -1.70 -12.28
N ILE A 7 -4.51 -1.11 -11.11
CA ILE A 7 -3.48 -1.05 -10.08
C ILE A 7 -4.11 -1.47 -8.76
N LEU A 8 -3.53 -2.49 -8.14
CA LEU A 8 -3.92 -2.94 -6.82
C LEU A 8 -3.05 -2.27 -5.76
N SER A 9 -3.66 -2.02 -4.61
CA SER A 9 -2.96 -1.60 -3.42
C SER A 9 -3.40 -2.43 -2.24
N LEU A 10 -2.44 -3.03 -1.54
CA LEU A 10 -2.68 -3.98 -0.46
C LEU A 10 -1.98 -3.56 0.84
N ASN A 11 -2.76 -3.53 1.92
CA ASN A 11 -2.28 -3.30 3.26
C ASN A 11 -2.64 -4.50 4.14
N ALA A 12 -1.65 -5.34 4.42
CA ALA A 12 -1.77 -6.51 5.28
C ALA A 12 -1.48 -6.12 6.74
N GLY A 13 -2.47 -6.25 7.60
CA GLY A 13 -2.31 -6.24 9.06
C GLY A 13 -2.18 -7.65 9.60
N SER A 14 -1.93 -7.80 10.91
CA SER A 14 -1.80 -9.12 11.55
C SER A 14 -3.03 -10.02 11.37
N SER A 15 -4.23 -9.44 11.33
CA SER A 15 -5.51 -10.15 11.20
C SER A 15 -6.45 -9.57 10.14
N SER A 16 -5.93 -8.72 9.25
CA SER A 16 -6.74 -8.07 8.20
C SER A 16 -5.96 -7.87 6.91
N LEU A 17 -6.70 -7.77 5.81
CA LEU A 17 -6.20 -7.41 4.49
C LEU A 17 -7.11 -6.32 3.90
N LYS A 18 -6.54 -5.15 3.61
CA LYS A 18 -7.24 -4.06 2.92
C LYS A 18 -6.75 -3.95 1.50
N ILE A 19 -7.69 -3.83 0.57
CA ILE A 19 -7.44 -3.84 -0.86
C ILE A 19 -8.15 -2.65 -1.49
N CYS A 20 -7.46 -1.97 -2.40
CA CYS A 20 -8.05 -0.95 -3.25
C CYS A 20 -7.66 -1.23 -4.70
N LEU A 21 -8.63 -1.09 -5.61
CA LEU A 21 -8.39 -1.20 -7.04
C LEU A 21 -8.54 0.19 -7.65
N TYR A 22 -7.56 0.56 -8.45
CA TYR A 22 -7.52 1.81 -9.17
C TYR A 22 -7.40 1.57 -10.66
N LYS A 23 -7.85 2.55 -11.44
CA LYS A 23 -7.60 2.66 -12.87
C LYS A 23 -6.60 3.77 -13.12
N ALA A 24 -5.51 3.47 -13.81
CA ALA A 24 -4.56 4.47 -14.27
C ALA A 24 -5.21 5.37 -15.33
N THR A 25 -5.19 6.69 -15.08
CA THR A 25 -5.69 7.68 -16.02
C THR A 25 -4.54 7.98 -16.99
N ARG A 26 -4.68 7.64 -18.28
CA ARG A 26 -3.63 7.95 -19.28
C ARG A 26 -3.44 9.46 -19.33
N HIS A 27 -2.28 9.95 -18.90
CA HIS A 27 -1.83 11.29 -19.27
C HIS A 27 -1.34 11.24 -20.72
N ILE A 28 -2.26 11.43 -21.67
CA ILE A 28 -1.91 11.82 -23.04
C ILE A 28 -2.46 13.23 -23.24
N GLU A 29 -1.53 14.19 -23.28
CA GLU A 29 -1.66 15.46 -24.00
C GLU A 29 -2.81 16.42 -23.61
N LEU A 30 -2.82 16.98 -22.40
CA LEU A 30 -3.47 18.28 -22.16
C LEU A 30 -2.71 19.09 -21.10
N GLN A 31 -1.43 19.36 -21.36
CA GLN A 31 -0.62 20.30 -20.56
C GLN A 31 -0.86 21.78 -20.93
N GLN A 32 -1.88 22.13 -21.71
CA GLN A 32 -2.02 23.50 -22.24
C GLN A 32 -3.20 24.34 -21.72
N GLN A 33 -4.08 23.88 -20.81
CA GLN A 33 -5.27 24.70 -20.49
C GLN A 33 -5.70 24.90 -19.03
N GLN A 34 -4.98 24.43 -17.99
CA GLN A 34 -5.26 24.86 -16.61
C GLN A 34 -4.09 24.53 -15.64
N PRO A 35 -3.38 25.52 -15.07
CA PRO A 35 -2.20 25.27 -14.21
C PRO A 35 -2.49 24.76 -12.78
N HIS A 36 -3.76 24.65 -12.36
CA HIS A 36 -4.11 24.48 -10.93
C HIS A 36 -5.06 23.33 -10.59
N ALA A 37 -5.45 22.50 -11.55
CA ALA A 37 -6.18 21.27 -11.26
C ALA A 37 -5.22 20.08 -11.42
N ALA A 38 -4.53 19.71 -10.34
CA ALA A 38 -3.84 18.42 -10.27
C ALA A 38 -4.89 17.32 -10.43
N ARG A 39 -5.09 16.83 -11.66
CA ARG A 39 -5.93 15.65 -11.88
C ARG A 39 -5.18 14.46 -11.29
N GLU A 40 -5.84 13.76 -10.40
CA GLU A 40 -5.32 12.56 -9.76
C GLU A 40 -4.90 11.54 -10.85
N PRO A 41 -3.65 11.03 -10.82
CA PRO A 41 -3.13 10.08 -11.81
C PRO A 41 -3.93 8.79 -11.94
N VAL A 42 -4.76 8.48 -10.95
CA VAL A 42 -5.63 7.30 -10.94
C VAL A 42 -7.02 7.63 -10.45
N GLU A 43 -7.96 6.79 -10.84
CA GLU A 43 -9.34 6.79 -10.38
C GLU A 43 -9.55 5.56 -9.46
N LEU A 44 -10.11 5.78 -8.26
CA LEU A 44 -10.51 4.68 -7.39
C LEU A 44 -11.74 3.99 -7.98
N LEU A 45 -11.65 2.66 -8.16
CA LEU A 45 -12.78 1.89 -8.64
C LEU A 45 -13.53 1.17 -7.52
N LEU A 46 -12.82 0.61 -6.54
CA LEU A 46 -13.43 -0.07 -5.39
C LEU A 46 -12.48 -0.14 -4.20
N THR A 47 -13.07 -0.35 -3.03
CA THR A 47 -12.36 -0.78 -1.82
C THR A 47 -12.88 -2.12 -1.34
N SER A 48 -12.02 -2.96 -0.79
CA SER A 48 -12.38 -4.23 -0.18
C SER A 48 -11.56 -4.43 1.09
N SER A 49 -12.14 -5.12 2.06
CA SER A 49 -11.44 -5.46 3.29
C SER A 49 -11.86 -6.83 3.79
N ILE A 50 -10.87 -7.61 4.23
CA ILE A 50 -11.05 -8.85 4.96
C ILE A 50 -10.51 -8.63 6.37
N SER A 51 -11.34 -8.85 7.38
CA SER A 51 -10.97 -8.72 8.79
C SER A 51 -11.15 -10.06 9.51
N ASN A 52 -10.66 -10.15 10.75
CA ASN A 52 -10.79 -11.36 11.59
C ASN A 52 -10.17 -12.63 10.96
N ILE A 53 -9.15 -12.49 10.11
CA ILE A 53 -8.48 -13.63 9.46
C ILE A 53 -7.94 -14.62 10.50
N SER A 54 -7.33 -14.10 11.57
CA SER A 54 -6.77 -14.90 12.67
C SER A 54 -7.79 -15.31 13.74
N ALA A 55 -9.05 -14.89 13.62
CA ALA A 55 -10.12 -15.19 14.58
C ALA A 55 -11.43 -15.53 13.83
N PRO A 56 -11.53 -16.73 13.23
CA PRO A 56 -12.63 -17.08 12.34
C PRO A 56 -14.03 -17.01 13.00
N PRO A 57 -15.10 -16.74 12.22
CA PRO A 57 -15.06 -16.55 10.77
C PRO A 57 -14.46 -15.18 10.40
N ALA A 58 -13.67 -15.17 9.32
CA ALA A 58 -13.23 -13.92 8.73
C ALA A 58 -14.44 -13.13 8.22
N THR A 59 -14.26 -11.84 8.03
CA THR A 59 -15.34 -10.92 7.64
C THR A 59 -14.95 -10.19 6.37
N PHE A 60 -15.74 -10.32 5.31
CA PHE A 60 -15.49 -9.75 3.98
C PHE A 60 -16.38 -8.53 3.73
N SER A 61 -15.77 -7.46 3.21
CA SER A 61 -16.50 -6.30 2.68
C SER A 61 -15.96 -5.94 1.30
N PHE A 62 -16.87 -5.52 0.42
CA PHE A 62 -16.61 -5.13 -0.95
C PHE A 62 -17.48 -3.92 -1.31
N ASN A 63 -16.83 -2.80 -1.56
CA ASN A 63 -17.46 -1.50 -1.74
C ASN A 63 -17.03 -0.91 -3.09
N PRO A 64 -17.70 -1.27 -4.19
CA PRO A 64 -17.49 -0.65 -5.50
C PRO A 64 -17.95 0.81 -5.47
N THR A 65 -17.25 1.66 -6.24
CA THR A 65 -17.70 3.02 -6.55
C THR A 65 -18.74 2.98 -7.67
N THR A 66 -19.34 4.13 -8.00
CA THR A 66 -20.27 4.26 -9.13
C THR A 66 -19.65 3.93 -10.49
N ALA A 67 -18.33 3.80 -10.59
CA ALA A 67 -17.64 3.41 -11.81
C ALA A 67 -17.69 1.90 -12.10
N ILE A 68 -18.06 1.07 -11.11
CA ILE A 68 -18.22 -0.38 -11.25
C ILE A 68 -19.65 -0.75 -10.89
N ASP A 69 -20.34 -1.42 -11.81
CA ASP A 69 -21.62 -2.07 -11.52
C ASP A 69 -21.38 -3.44 -10.88
N ALA A 70 -21.36 -3.45 -9.54
CA ALA A 70 -21.20 -4.65 -8.72
C ALA A 70 -21.95 -4.49 -7.39
N PRO A 71 -22.43 -5.59 -6.79
CA PRO A 71 -23.10 -5.53 -5.49
C PRO A 71 -22.14 -5.08 -4.38
N HIS A 72 -22.66 -4.30 -3.44
CA HIS A 72 -21.98 -4.05 -2.17
C HIS A 72 -22.09 -5.29 -1.27
N ALA A 73 -20.98 -5.67 -0.65
CA ALA A 73 -20.96 -6.65 0.44
C ALA A 73 -20.41 -5.95 1.68
N LYS A 74 -21.09 -6.10 2.82
CA LYS A 74 -20.65 -5.50 4.08
C LYS A 74 -20.67 -6.52 5.19
N ASP A 75 -19.51 -6.68 5.81
CA ASP A 75 -19.30 -7.50 6.99
C ASP A 75 -19.81 -8.95 6.86
N GLU A 76 -19.68 -9.55 5.68
CA GLU A 76 -20.15 -10.90 5.41
C GLU A 76 -19.20 -11.96 6.01
N PRO A 77 -19.70 -12.91 6.80
CA PRO A 77 -18.86 -13.94 7.41
C PRO A 77 -18.39 -14.97 6.37
N GLN A 78 -17.09 -15.18 6.29
CA GLN A 78 -16.43 -16.14 5.40
C GLN A 78 -15.67 -17.19 6.21
N LYS A 79 -16.14 -18.44 6.15
CA LYS A 79 -15.54 -19.57 6.87
C LYS A 79 -14.34 -20.19 6.15
N SER A 80 -14.26 -20.01 4.83
CA SER A 80 -13.20 -20.57 3.99
C SER A 80 -11.89 -19.78 4.05
N ILE A 81 -11.92 -18.55 4.58
CA ILE A 81 -10.74 -17.71 4.72
C ILE A 81 -10.06 -18.01 6.06
N THR A 82 -8.85 -18.56 6.00
CA THR A 82 -8.06 -18.98 7.17
C THR A 82 -6.74 -18.23 7.30
N ASP A 83 -6.29 -17.60 6.23
CA ASP A 83 -5.02 -16.86 6.16
C ASP A 83 -5.12 -15.73 5.11
N HIS A 84 -4.05 -14.95 4.99
CA HIS A 84 -4.00 -13.84 4.04
C HIS A 84 -4.01 -14.29 2.57
N ALA A 85 -3.49 -15.48 2.26
CA ALA A 85 -3.47 -16.01 0.91
C ALA A 85 -4.89 -16.38 0.44
N SER A 86 -5.63 -17.12 1.25
CA SER A 86 -7.06 -17.41 1.03
C SER A 86 -7.92 -16.15 1.02
N ALA A 87 -7.60 -15.14 1.84
CA ALA A 87 -8.28 -13.84 1.80
C ALA A 87 -8.09 -13.13 0.45
N PHE A 88 -6.87 -13.13 -0.09
CA PHE A 88 -6.59 -12.53 -1.39
C PHE A 88 -7.22 -13.32 -2.55
N ALA A 89 -7.17 -14.65 -2.49
CA ALA A 89 -7.84 -15.51 -3.47
C ALA A 89 -9.35 -15.24 -3.51
N HIS A 90 -10.01 -15.18 -2.34
CA HIS A 90 -11.42 -14.83 -2.24
C HIS A 90 -11.73 -13.46 -2.87
N PHE A 91 -10.87 -12.46 -2.65
CA PHE A 91 -11.02 -11.16 -3.30
C PHE A 91 -10.95 -11.26 -4.84
N LEU A 92 -9.99 -12.00 -5.40
CA LEU A 92 -9.87 -12.16 -6.85
C LEU A 92 -11.08 -12.90 -7.45
N ASP A 93 -11.59 -13.92 -6.77
CA ASP A 93 -12.78 -14.65 -7.20
C ASP A 93 -14.02 -13.77 -7.17
N HIS A 94 -14.18 -12.94 -6.14
CA HIS A 94 -15.26 -11.96 -6.06
C HIS A 94 -15.13 -10.88 -7.13
N LEU A 95 -13.92 -10.39 -7.38
CA LEU A 95 -13.62 -9.39 -8.42
C LEU A 95 -14.03 -9.91 -9.82
N GLN A 96 -13.72 -11.17 -10.11
CA GLN A 96 -14.06 -11.79 -11.39
C GLN A 96 -15.55 -12.11 -11.52
N SER A 97 -16.17 -12.67 -10.46
CA SER A 97 -17.55 -13.16 -10.51
C SER A 97 -18.61 -12.07 -10.34
N GLN A 98 -18.36 -11.07 -9.49
CA GLN A 98 -19.35 -10.04 -9.15
C GLN A 98 -19.11 -8.71 -9.87
N ALA A 99 -17.85 -8.34 -10.10
CA ALA A 99 -17.52 -7.08 -10.79
C ALA A 99 -17.15 -7.25 -12.27
N SER A 100 -17.10 -8.50 -12.77
CA SER A 100 -16.70 -8.80 -14.16
C SER A 100 -15.36 -8.18 -14.57
N ILE A 101 -14.45 -7.98 -13.61
CA ILE A 101 -13.13 -7.43 -13.86
C ILE A 101 -12.13 -8.58 -14.02
N ASP A 102 -11.52 -8.63 -15.21
CA ASP A 102 -10.44 -9.57 -15.48
C ASP A 102 -9.17 -9.18 -14.71
N ARG A 103 -8.68 -10.12 -13.89
CA ARG A 103 -7.46 -9.97 -13.10
C ARG A 103 -6.22 -9.71 -13.98
N ALA A 104 -6.20 -10.16 -15.24
CA ALA A 104 -5.09 -9.91 -16.18
C ALA A 104 -4.90 -8.43 -16.54
N ARG A 105 -5.90 -7.58 -16.25
CA ARG A 105 -5.80 -6.13 -16.44
C ARG A 105 -4.98 -5.43 -15.34
N ILE A 106 -4.70 -6.12 -14.24
CA ILE A 106 -3.84 -5.62 -13.15
C ILE A 106 -2.40 -5.64 -13.62
N VAL A 107 -1.75 -4.47 -13.61
CA VAL A 107 -0.36 -4.28 -14.06
C VAL A 107 0.61 -4.00 -12.92
N TYR A 108 0.11 -3.36 -11.85
CA TYR A 108 0.90 -3.05 -10.67
C TYR A 108 0.17 -3.49 -9.41
N ILE A 109 0.95 -3.98 -8.45
CA ILE A 109 0.49 -4.37 -7.13
C ILE A 109 1.36 -3.65 -6.09
N CYS A 110 0.81 -2.67 -5.40
CA CYS A 110 1.52 -1.88 -4.41
C CYS A 110 1.30 -2.48 -3.02
N HIS A 111 2.35 -2.94 -2.37
CA HIS A 111 2.30 -3.57 -1.04
C HIS A 111 2.81 -2.63 0.02
N ARG A 112 2.02 -2.43 1.09
CA ARG A 112 2.51 -1.71 2.26
C ARG A 112 3.33 -2.66 3.10
N VAL A 113 4.58 -2.29 3.35
CA VAL A 113 5.48 -3.00 4.24
C VAL A 113 5.86 -2.06 5.39
N VAL A 114 5.84 -2.56 6.62
CA VAL A 114 6.06 -1.69 7.78
C VAL A 114 7.54 -1.31 7.91
N HIS A 115 8.45 -2.27 7.74
CA HIS A 115 9.87 -2.05 7.94
C HIS A 115 10.67 -2.37 6.67
N GLY A 116 11.32 -1.35 6.09
CA GLY A 116 12.20 -1.50 4.93
C GLY A 116 13.68 -1.67 5.25
N GLY A 117 14.05 -1.59 6.52
CA GLY A 117 15.46 -1.71 6.91
C GLY A 117 16.25 -0.54 6.35
N ASP A 118 17.16 -0.85 5.43
CA ASP A 118 18.00 0.15 4.77
C ASP A 118 17.44 0.63 3.43
N TYR A 119 16.26 0.16 3.00
CA TYR A 119 15.61 0.68 1.80
C TYR A 119 15.19 2.14 1.98
N THR A 120 15.69 2.99 1.08
CA THR A 120 15.42 4.43 1.02
C THR A 120 14.42 4.82 -0.06
N GLU A 121 13.92 3.86 -0.83
CA GLU A 121 12.93 4.06 -1.90
C GLU A 121 12.03 2.82 -2.02
N PRO A 122 10.88 2.91 -2.70
CA PRO A 122 10.07 1.74 -3.05
C PRO A 122 10.85 0.80 -3.96
N ILE A 123 10.61 -0.51 -3.83
CA ILE A 123 11.39 -1.54 -4.54
C ILE A 123 10.44 -2.48 -5.27
N GLU A 124 10.73 -2.78 -6.54
CA GLU A 124 10.07 -3.86 -7.27
C GLU A 124 10.46 -5.21 -6.64
N ILE A 125 9.46 -6.03 -6.32
CA ILE A 125 9.68 -7.31 -5.66
C ILE A 125 10.28 -8.32 -6.65
N THR A 126 11.52 -8.67 -6.37
CA THR A 126 12.27 -9.83 -6.88
C THR A 126 12.49 -10.85 -5.77
N ASP A 127 12.93 -12.06 -6.10
CA ASP A 127 13.31 -13.10 -5.11
C ASP A 127 14.35 -12.58 -4.10
N GLU A 128 15.36 -11.83 -4.56
CA GLU A 128 16.37 -11.22 -3.70
C GLU A 128 15.75 -10.22 -2.71
N SER A 129 14.93 -9.30 -3.22
CA SER A 129 14.28 -8.30 -2.37
C SER A 129 13.28 -8.92 -1.40
N TYR A 130 12.58 -10.00 -1.81
CA TYR A 130 11.64 -10.73 -0.98
C TYR A 130 12.35 -11.34 0.23
N HIS A 131 13.42 -12.10 -0.01
CA HIS A 131 14.21 -12.70 1.07
C HIS A 131 14.93 -11.65 1.92
N HIS A 132 15.31 -10.51 1.35
CA HIS A 132 15.82 -9.40 2.16
C HIS A 132 14.76 -8.89 3.14
N ILE A 133 13.52 -8.63 2.67
CA ILE A 133 12.41 -8.19 3.53
C ILE A 133 12.05 -9.27 4.56
N GLU A 134 12.15 -10.54 4.19
CA GLU A 134 11.99 -11.69 5.09
C GLU A 134 12.98 -11.65 6.24
N ASN A 135 14.27 -11.47 5.96
CA ASN A 135 15.33 -11.36 6.97
C ASN A 135 15.15 -10.12 7.88
N LEU A 136 14.53 -9.04 7.39
CA LEU A 136 14.19 -7.89 8.23
C LEU A 136 13.13 -8.23 9.30
N SER A 137 12.39 -9.32 9.13
CA SER A 137 11.45 -9.81 10.15
C SER A 137 12.17 -10.21 11.44
N ASP A 138 13.46 -10.55 11.41
CA ASP A 138 14.22 -10.79 12.66
C ASP A 138 14.37 -9.51 13.50
N LEU A 139 14.38 -8.33 12.86
CA LEU A 139 14.39 -7.03 13.52
C LEU A 139 12.98 -6.57 13.92
N ALA A 140 11.93 -7.05 13.24
CA ALA A 140 10.54 -6.64 13.42
C ALA A 140 9.53 -7.82 13.22
N PRO A 141 9.56 -8.85 14.09
CA PRO A 141 8.93 -10.15 13.82
C PRO A 141 7.41 -10.12 13.68
N LEU A 142 6.75 -9.11 14.24
CA LEU A 142 5.29 -8.97 14.22
C LEU A 142 4.76 -8.12 13.06
N HIS A 143 5.62 -7.54 12.23
CA HIS A 143 5.19 -6.46 11.32
C HIS A 143 5.25 -6.80 9.83
N ASN A 144 6.27 -7.54 9.37
CA ASN A 144 6.42 -7.81 7.93
C ASN A 144 5.81 -9.15 7.47
N GLY A 145 5.61 -10.13 8.38
CA GLY A 145 5.15 -11.47 8.01
C GLY A 145 3.81 -11.51 7.25
N ALA A 146 2.83 -10.71 7.69
CA ALA A 146 1.55 -10.59 7.00
C ALA A 146 1.70 -9.99 5.58
N ALA A 147 2.59 -9.01 5.42
CA ALA A 147 2.86 -8.41 4.11
C ALA A 147 3.56 -9.40 3.17
N LEU A 148 4.56 -10.14 3.66
CA LEU A 148 5.28 -11.17 2.90
C LEU A 148 4.37 -12.31 2.43
N SER A 149 3.43 -12.74 3.27
CA SER A 149 2.42 -13.74 2.91
C SER A 149 1.55 -13.26 1.75
N VAL A 150 1.06 -12.02 1.81
CA VAL A 150 0.25 -11.42 0.73
C VAL A 150 1.08 -11.19 -0.54
N ILE A 151 2.32 -10.72 -0.42
CA ILE A 151 3.24 -10.52 -1.56
C ILE A 151 3.40 -11.82 -2.32
N LYS A 152 3.68 -12.92 -1.61
CA LYS A 152 3.83 -14.25 -2.21
C LYS A 152 2.55 -14.69 -2.93
N ALA A 153 1.40 -14.58 -2.27
CA ALA A 153 0.11 -14.91 -2.87
C ALA A 153 -0.20 -14.06 -4.13
N CYS A 154 0.19 -12.78 -4.13
CA CYS A 154 0.02 -11.91 -5.29
C CYS A 154 0.91 -12.31 -6.47
N ILE A 155 2.19 -12.63 -6.22
CA ILE A 155 3.13 -13.08 -7.27
C ILE A 155 2.64 -14.39 -7.89
N GLU A 156 2.18 -15.34 -7.08
CA GLU A 156 1.66 -16.63 -7.57
C GLU A 156 0.36 -16.47 -8.37
N ALA A 157 -0.56 -15.62 -7.92
CA ALA A 157 -1.86 -15.44 -8.56
C ALA A 157 -1.85 -14.49 -9.77
N LEU A 158 -0.90 -13.55 -9.83
CA LEU A 158 -0.79 -12.48 -10.83
C LEU A 158 0.66 -12.32 -11.34
N PRO A 159 1.26 -13.36 -11.95
CA PRO A 159 2.68 -13.38 -12.31
C PRO A 159 3.08 -12.32 -13.36
N GLU A 160 2.13 -11.83 -14.15
CA GLU A 160 2.33 -10.80 -15.18
C GLU A 160 2.28 -9.38 -14.63
N ALA A 161 1.92 -9.20 -13.35
CA ALA A 161 1.83 -7.91 -12.69
C ALA A 161 3.11 -7.63 -11.90
N LYS A 162 3.54 -6.37 -11.90
CA LYS A 162 4.70 -5.92 -11.12
C LYS A 162 4.30 -5.64 -9.67
N SER A 163 4.83 -6.44 -8.74
CA SER A 163 4.67 -6.21 -7.31
C SER A 163 5.72 -5.20 -6.82
N ILE A 164 5.30 -4.15 -6.10
CA ILE A 164 6.17 -3.09 -5.59
C ILE A 164 5.93 -2.93 -4.10
N ALA A 165 6.99 -3.02 -3.28
CA ALA A 165 6.92 -2.74 -1.85
C ALA A 165 7.19 -1.28 -1.53
N TYR A 166 6.36 -0.72 -0.66
CA TYR A 166 6.49 0.62 -0.12
C TYR A 166 6.59 0.56 1.39
N PHE A 167 7.63 1.21 1.92
CA PHE A 167 7.98 1.06 3.33
C PHE A 167 7.57 2.28 4.15
N ASP A 168 6.96 2.03 5.32
CA ASP A 168 6.64 3.08 6.29
C ASP A 168 7.90 3.77 6.85
N THR A 169 9.07 3.13 6.76
CA THR A 169 10.36 3.68 7.22
C THR A 169 10.98 4.66 6.23
N THR A 170 10.64 4.59 4.93
CA THR A 170 11.34 5.30 3.86
C THR A 170 11.35 6.82 4.04
N PHE A 171 10.23 7.42 4.44
CA PHE A 171 10.12 8.88 4.63
C PHE A 171 11.16 9.44 5.62
N HIS A 172 11.46 8.65 6.64
CA HIS A 172 12.31 9.05 7.77
C HIS A 172 13.80 8.81 7.50
N THR A 173 14.16 8.25 6.35
CA THR A 173 15.57 8.02 5.97
C THR A 173 16.37 9.30 5.79
N SER A 174 15.68 10.44 5.62
CA SER A 174 16.27 11.78 5.58
C SER A 174 16.64 12.36 6.95
N LEU A 175 16.30 11.67 8.06
CA LEU A 175 16.67 12.13 9.40
C LEU A 175 18.20 12.21 9.55
N PRO A 176 18.75 13.35 10.04
CA PRO A 176 20.18 13.47 10.29
C PRO A 176 20.68 12.41 11.29
N LEU A 177 21.94 11.98 11.14
CA LEU A 177 22.53 10.91 11.96
C LEU A 177 22.45 11.19 13.47
N HIS A 178 22.59 12.46 13.89
CA HIS A 178 22.49 12.83 15.31
C HIS A 178 21.06 12.69 15.87
N VAL A 179 20.04 12.64 14.99
CA VAL A 179 18.65 12.38 15.37
C VAL A 179 18.34 10.90 15.31
N SER A 180 18.77 10.21 14.24
CA SER A 180 18.46 8.80 14.02
C SER A 180 19.23 7.86 14.93
N ASN A 181 20.44 8.23 15.37
CA ASN A 181 21.26 7.35 16.20
C ASN A 181 20.88 7.44 17.68
N TYR A 182 20.95 6.30 18.36
CA TYR A 182 20.86 6.24 19.81
C TYR A 182 22.19 6.61 20.45
N ALA A 183 22.15 7.16 21.68
CA ALA A 183 23.33 7.46 22.49
C ALA A 183 23.92 6.19 23.13
N ILE A 184 24.30 5.22 22.30
CA ILE A 184 24.93 3.96 22.67
C ILE A 184 26.23 3.76 21.87
N ASN A 185 27.00 2.71 22.16
CA ASN A 185 28.22 2.42 21.41
C ASN A 185 27.91 2.28 19.89
N PRO A 186 28.58 3.06 19.01
CA PRO A 186 28.29 3.08 17.57
C PRO A 186 28.49 1.73 16.87
N ASP A 187 29.51 0.97 17.27
CA ASP A 187 29.82 -0.33 16.66
C ASP A 187 28.77 -1.37 17.02
N ILE A 188 28.30 -1.36 18.28
CA ILE A 188 27.19 -2.21 18.72
C ILE A 188 25.90 -1.82 17.99
N ALA A 189 25.61 -0.53 17.89
CA ALA A 189 24.44 -0.03 17.20
C ALA A 189 24.43 -0.46 15.73
N LYS A 190 25.53 -0.22 15.01
CA LYS A 190 25.69 -0.58 13.60
C LYS A 190 25.59 -2.08 13.38
N LYS A 191 26.31 -2.88 14.18
CA LYS A 191 26.31 -4.36 14.06
C LYS A 191 24.92 -4.96 14.29
N ARG A 192 24.08 -4.30 15.10
CA ARG A 192 22.72 -4.76 15.43
C ARG A 192 21.61 -4.00 14.69
N GLY A 193 21.95 -3.11 13.75
CA GLY A 193 20.97 -2.29 13.04
C GLY A 193 20.13 -1.36 13.94
N LEU A 194 20.64 -0.96 15.11
CA LEU A 194 19.93 -0.13 16.07
C LEU A 194 19.99 1.35 15.67
N LYS A 195 18.89 1.85 15.13
CA LYS A 195 18.65 3.28 14.86
C LYS A 195 17.15 3.56 14.94
N LYS A 196 16.78 4.84 15.00
CA LYS A 196 15.40 5.27 14.81
C LYS A 196 15.09 5.20 13.31
N TYR A 197 14.24 4.25 12.93
CA TYR A 197 13.75 4.12 11.56
C TYR A 197 12.55 5.01 11.29
N GLY A 198 11.69 5.23 12.29
CA GLY A 198 10.40 5.91 12.11
C GLY A 198 9.36 5.04 11.38
N PHE A 199 8.07 5.31 11.61
CA PHE A 199 6.96 4.56 11.01
C PHE A 199 5.88 5.50 10.51
N HIS A 200 4.86 4.97 9.82
CA HIS A 200 3.80 5.75 9.19
C HIS A 200 4.33 6.77 8.16
N GLY A 201 5.53 6.55 7.62
CA GLY A 201 6.19 7.47 6.69
C GLY A 201 5.37 7.74 5.43
N LEU A 202 4.62 6.75 4.93
CA LEU A 202 3.70 6.92 3.80
C LEU A 202 2.61 7.96 4.11
N SER A 203 2.09 7.98 5.33
CA SER A 203 1.11 8.98 5.78
C SER A 203 1.75 10.36 5.97
N TYR A 204 2.96 10.43 6.56
CA TYR A 204 3.69 11.70 6.66
C TYR A 204 4.00 12.32 5.30
N ALA A 205 4.44 11.49 4.33
CA ALA A 205 4.72 11.91 2.97
C ALA A 205 3.50 12.55 2.31
N PHE A 206 2.32 11.94 2.50
CA PHE A 206 1.06 12.48 2.02
C PHE A 206 0.70 13.80 2.66
N ILE A 207 0.68 13.86 4.00
CA ILE A 207 0.29 15.06 4.73
C ILE A 207 1.21 16.21 4.33
N LEU A 208 2.51 15.97 4.24
CA LEU A 208 3.47 16.98 3.81
C LEU A 208 3.16 17.49 2.40
N ARG A 209 2.85 16.60 1.45
CA ARG A 209 2.49 16.99 0.08
C ARG A 209 1.17 17.76 0.04
N ALA A 210 0.10 17.22 0.62
CA ALA A 210 -1.22 17.84 0.63
C ALA A 210 -1.21 19.23 1.30
N VAL A 211 -0.47 19.38 2.41
CA VAL A 211 -0.27 20.67 3.07
C VAL A 211 0.57 21.61 2.20
N SER A 212 1.61 21.12 1.52
CA SER A 212 2.44 21.94 0.62
C SER A 212 1.64 22.45 -0.58
N GLU A 213 0.81 21.60 -1.19
CA GLU A 213 -0.13 21.97 -2.26
C GLU A 213 -1.14 23.01 -1.77
N TYR A 214 -1.77 22.78 -0.63
CA TYR A 214 -2.73 23.71 -0.02
C TYR A 214 -2.10 25.07 0.29
N LEU A 215 -0.86 25.07 0.80
CA LEU A 215 -0.10 26.29 1.12
C LEU A 215 0.59 26.91 -0.11
N GLN A 216 0.48 26.31 -1.29
CA GLN A 216 1.17 26.72 -2.52
C GLN A 216 2.68 26.86 -2.34
N LYS A 217 3.28 26.03 -1.50
CA LYS A 217 4.73 25.97 -1.27
C LYS A 217 5.29 24.76 -1.99
N VAL A 218 6.46 24.93 -2.60
CA VAL A 218 7.24 23.79 -3.12
C VAL A 218 7.63 22.94 -1.92
N SER A 219 7.13 21.69 -1.87
CA SER A 219 7.64 20.74 -0.90
C SER A 219 9.11 20.46 -1.21
N THR A 220 9.94 20.37 -0.17
CA THR A 220 11.29 19.80 -0.32
C THR A 220 11.18 18.44 -1.01
N PRO A 221 12.12 18.06 -1.90
CA PRO A 221 12.02 16.81 -2.64
C PRO A 221 11.86 15.65 -1.66
N LEU A 222 10.72 14.97 -1.77
CA LEU A 222 10.47 13.75 -1.02
C LEU A 222 11.43 12.67 -1.54
N PRO A 223 11.91 11.75 -0.70
CA PRO A 223 12.83 10.69 -1.12
C PRO A 223 12.21 9.67 -2.09
N PHE A 224 10.91 9.77 -2.40
CA PHE A 224 10.25 8.91 -3.36
C PHE A 224 10.53 9.42 -4.78
N LYS A 225 11.43 8.75 -5.50
CA LYS A 225 11.45 8.84 -6.96
C LYS A 225 10.16 8.24 -7.53
N SER A 226 9.71 8.80 -8.65
CA SER A 226 8.46 8.54 -9.39
C SER A 226 7.89 7.11 -9.28
N PHE A 227 6.95 6.89 -8.36
CA PHE A 227 6.18 5.65 -8.29
C PHE A 227 4.79 5.90 -7.71
N LEU A 228 3.78 5.30 -8.33
CA LEU A 228 2.36 5.46 -8.01
C LEU A 228 1.95 4.62 -6.80
N LEU A 229 1.62 5.29 -5.69
CA LEU A 229 1.23 4.63 -4.44
C LEU A 229 -0.15 5.03 -3.94
N ALA A 230 -0.98 4.04 -3.61
CA ALA A 230 -2.37 4.28 -3.25
C ALA A 230 -2.95 3.42 -2.13
N PHE A 231 -2.52 3.57 -0.88
CA PHE A 231 -3.13 2.86 0.26
C PHE A 231 -4.48 3.42 0.73
N VAL A 232 -5.24 2.60 1.43
CA VAL A 232 -6.27 3.08 2.36
C VAL A 232 -5.82 2.68 3.75
N PHE A 233 -5.60 3.67 4.62
CA PHE A 233 -5.39 3.41 6.04
C PHE A 233 -6.74 3.41 6.74
N SER A 234 -7.01 2.35 7.49
CA SER A 234 -7.86 2.48 8.66
C SER A 234 -7.04 1.98 9.84
N LYS A 235 -6.79 2.85 10.81
CA LYS A 235 -6.43 2.42 12.16
C LYS A 235 -7.23 3.30 13.09
N THR A 236 -8.35 2.77 13.57
CA THR A 236 -9.00 3.28 14.78
C THR A 236 -8.20 2.77 15.96
N SER A 237 -7.49 3.65 16.64
CA SER A 237 -7.08 3.44 18.02
C SER A 237 -7.44 4.69 18.82
N GLY A 238 -8.57 4.59 19.54
CA GLY A 238 -8.90 5.39 20.72
C GLY A 238 -8.93 6.91 20.59
N ALA A 239 -10.01 7.47 20.07
CA ALA A 239 -10.68 8.67 20.58
C ALA A 239 -11.96 8.90 19.76
N SER A 240 -13.06 9.21 20.45
CA SER A 240 -14.38 9.49 19.87
C SER A 240 -14.31 10.56 18.77
N CYS A 241 -14.38 10.14 17.51
CA CYS A 241 -14.84 10.97 16.39
C CYS A 241 -15.21 10.06 15.22
N GLU A 242 -16.50 9.74 15.10
CA GLU A 242 -17.08 9.09 13.92
C GLU A 242 -17.06 10.06 12.73
N ARG A 243 -15.95 10.07 11.99
CA ARG A 243 -15.95 10.33 10.54
C ARG A 243 -14.93 9.40 9.90
N HIS A 244 -15.42 8.47 9.10
CA HIS A 244 -14.58 7.56 8.30
C HIS A 244 -13.83 8.36 7.22
N THR A 245 -12.69 8.96 7.57
CA THR A 245 -11.74 9.46 6.57
C THR A 245 -10.94 8.28 6.03
N ASN A 246 -11.44 7.66 4.96
CA ASN A 246 -10.62 6.85 4.08
C ASN A 246 -9.66 7.81 3.37
N LEU A 247 -8.40 7.84 3.79
CA LEU A 247 -7.36 8.57 3.07
C LEU A 247 -6.91 7.73 1.87
N PHE A 248 -7.07 8.28 0.67
CA PHE A 248 -6.54 7.75 -0.58
C PHE A 248 -5.19 8.41 -0.86
N PHE A 249 -4.19 7.64 -1.31
CA PHE A 249 -2.90 8.18 -1.76
C PHE A 249 -2.81 8.00 -3.26
N ILE A 250 -2.21 8.92 -3.99
CA ILE A 250 -1.86 8.74 -5.40
C ILE A 250 -0.56 9.53 -5.62
N PHE A 251 0.36 9.00 -6.43
CA PHE A 251 1.63 9.64 -6.77
C PHE A 251 1.81 9.60 -8.29
N SER A 252 2.37 10.67 -8.86
CA SER A 252 2.53 10.83 -10.32
C SER A 252 3.63 9.94 -10.88
N LEU A 253 3.38 9.37 -12.05
CA LEU A 253 4.39 8.78 -12.93
C LEU A 253 5.02 9.91 -13.74
N THR A 254 6.32 10.12 -13.58
CA THR A 254 7.12 10.83 -14.58
C THR A 254 8.40 10.02 -14.77
N ASP A 255 8.63 9.63 -16.02
CA ASP A 255 9.78 8.86 -16.49
C ASP A 255 11.13 9.43 -16.02
#